data_AF-A0A847HLQ6-F1
#
_entry.id   AF-A0A847HLQ6-F1
#
_cell.length_a   1.000
_cell.length_b   1.000
_cell.length_c   1.000
_cell.angle_alpha   90.00
_cell.angle_beta   90.00
_cell.angle_gamma   90.00
#
_symmetry.space_group_name_H-M   'P 1'
#
loop_
_entity.id
_entity.type
_entity.pdbx_description
1 polymer ?
#
loop_
_entity_poly.entity_id
_entity_poly.type
_entity_poly.pdbx_seq_one_letter_code
_entity_poly.pdbx_strand_id
1 'polypeptide(L)'
;MKMLSISNKILAGFLFFLIIFLLISGFAGYYVLQLRDTLNFLKGNYTEAMINSQELMANLHLVANSANEIIRTPGNREELLPYYNSAKDGTFKSFDLIDANLKDAFLSEASSITAFKQTTEGNIFELFDLTDGYLAMEPGTELSSASSAELLSAIRDKEIELTSKCSSLCKALSNYTSSITRKSDEMFV
;
A
#
# COMPACT_ATOMS: atom_id res chain seq x y z
N MET A 1 -66.28 11.68 17.87
CA MET A 1 -65.31 10.89 17.08
C MET A 1 -65.97 10.47 15.77
N LYS A 2 -65.54 11.00 14.61
CA LYS A 2 -66.08 10.58 13.30
C LYS A 2 -65.61 9.15 13.02
N MET A 3 -66.53 8.18 13.06
CA MET A 3 -66.26 6.80 12.64
C MET A 3 -65.92 6.83 11.15
N LEU A 4 -64.64 6.65 10.80
CA LEU A 4 -64.22 6.51 9.42
C LEU A 4 -64.97 5.33 8.79
N SER A 5 -65.56 5.55 7.61
CA SER A 5 -66.12 4.48 6.77
C SER A 5 -65.10 3.34 6.67
N ILE A 6 -65.58 2.09 6.67
CA ILE A 6 -64.74 0.87 6.57
C ILE A 6 -63.74 0.98 5.42
N SER A 7 -64.15 1.59 4.30
CA SER A 7 -63.28 1.89 3.14
C SER A 7 -62.09 2.81 3.50
N ASN A 8 -62.32 3.88 4.26
CA ASN A 8 -61.25 4.81 4.66
C ASN A 8 -60.29 4.20 5.69
N LYS A 9 -60.76 3.25 6.52
CA LYS A 9 -59.89 2.51 7.45
C LYS A 9 -58.96 1.54 6.72
N ILE A 10 -59.47 0.86 5.71
CA ILE A 10 -58.66 -0.04 4.85
C ILE A 10 -57.63 0.77 4.06
N LEU A 11 -58.03 1.91 3.48
CA LEU A 11 -57.14 2.80 2.75
C LEU A 11 -56.02 3.38 3.65
N ALA A 12 -56.36 3.80 4.87
CA ALA A 12 -55.37 4.30 5.83
C ALA A 12 -54.36 3.22 6.27
N GLY A 13 -54.83 1.97 6.47
CA GLY A 13 -53.95 0.83 6.74
C GLY A 13 -52.99 0.55 5.59
N PHE A 14 -53.49 0.54 4.35
CA PHE A 14 -52.66 0.36 3.15
C PHE A 14 -51.60 1.47 3.01
N LEU A 15 -51.97 2.74 3.18
CA LEU A 15 -51.04 3.87 3.12
C LEU A 15 -49.97 3.81 4.22
N PHE A 16 -50.32 3.35 5.42
CA PHE A 16 -49.36 3.17 6.50
C PHE A 16 -48.30 2.13 6.15
N PHE A 17 -48.72 0.96 5.64
CA PHE A 17 -47.77 -0.05 5.16
C PHE A 17 -46.93 0.46 3.99
N LEU A 18 -47.54 1.21 3.05
CA LEU A 18 -46.83 1.79 1.91
C LEU A 18 -45.72 2.76 2.37
N ILE A 19 -45.99 3.61 3.37
CA ILE A 19 -44.99 4.53 3.94
C ILE A 19 -43.83 3.75 4.58
N ILE A 20 -44.11 2.68 5.32
CA ILE A 20 -43.08 1.82 5.90
C ILE A 20 -42.23 1.18 4.80
N PHE A 21 -42.86 0.66 3.74
CA PHE A 21 -42.14 0.09 2.59
C PHE A 21 -41.26 1.13 1.88
N LEU A 22 -41.77 2.35 1.68
CA LEU A 22 -40.99 3.44 1.08
C LEU A 22 -39.83 3.87 1.98
N LEU A 23 -40.02 3.91 3.31
CA LEU A 23 -38.95 4.19 4.26
C LEU A 23 -37.87 3.11 4.20
N ILE A 24 -38.24 1.83 4.27
CA ILE A 24 -37.28 0.71 4.18
C ILE A 24 -36.54 0.73 2.84
N SER A 25 -37.25 0.96 1.74
CA SER A 25 -36.65 1.08 0.40
C SER A 25 -35.69 2.27 0.30
N GLY A 26 -36.05 3.41 0.89
CA GLY A 26 -35.20 4.60 0.97
C GLY A 26 -33.95 4.37 1.82
N PHE A 27 -34.08 3.75 2.99
CA PHE A 27 -32.94 3.38 3.83
C PHE A 27 -32.03 2.36 3.14
N ALA A 28 -32.60 1.34 2.50
CA ALA A 28 -31.83 0.36 1.74
C ALA A 28 -31.04 1.04 0.60
N GLY A 29 -31.69 1.93 -0.16
CA GLY A 29 -31.02 2.71 -1.21
C GLY A 29 -29.89 3.59 -0.65
N TYR A 30 -30.11 4.24 0.49
CA TYR A 30 -29.08 5.04 1.17
C TYR A 30 -27.86 4.21 1.57
N TYR A 31 -28.08 3.04 2.20
CA TYR A 31 -26.98 2.15 2.59
C TYR A 31 -26.22 1.58 1.39
N VAL A 32 -26.92 1.28 0.28
CA VAL A 32 -26.26 0.84 -0.96
C VAL A 32 -25.36 1.94 -1.53
N LEU A 33 -25.81 3.19 -1.51
CA LEU A 33 -24.99 4.33 -1.96
C LEU A 33 -23.77 4.52 -1.05
N GLN A 34 -23.94 4.51 0.26
CA GLN A 34 -22.82 4.60 1.20
C GLN A 34 -21.81 3.46 1.02
N LEU A 35 -22.30 2.24 0.79
CA LEU A 35 -21.45 1.08 0.54
C LEU A 35 -20.63 1.29 -0.75
N ARG A 36 -21.27 1.77 -1.82
CA ARG A 36 -20.59 2.07 -3.09
C ARG A 36 -19.50 3.13 -2.92
N ASP A 37 -19.78 4.22 -2.21
CA ASP A 37 -18.80 5.28 -1.97
C ASP A 37 -17.61 4.76 -1.15
N THR A 38 -17.89 3.95 -0.14
CA THR A 38 -16.86 3.28 0.67
C THR A 38 -16.00 2.35 -0.20
N LEU A 39 -16.60 1.53 -1.07
CA LEU A 39 -15.86 0.63 -1.97
C LEU A 39 -14.99 1.40 -2.98
N ASN A 40 -15.49 2.50 -3.54
CA ASN A 40 -14.72 3.35 -4.44
C ASN A 40 -13.52 3.98 -3.73
N PHE A 41 -13.71 4.45 -2.49
CA PHE A 41 -12.64 4.99 -1.66
C PHE A 41 -11.56 3.93 -1.36
N LEU A 42 -11.95 2.72 -0.94
CA LEU A 42 -11.01 1.61 -0.71
C LEU A 42 -10.22 1.27 -1.97
N LYS A 43 -10.89 1.19 -3.12
CA LYS A 43 -10.24 0.92 -4.41
C LYS A 43 -9.21 1.99 -4.77
N GLY A 44 -9.51 3.26 -4.49
CA GLY A 44 -8.57 4.38 -4.66
C GLY A 44 -7.31 4.17 -3.84
N ASN A 45 -7.46 3.97 -2.53
CA ASN A 45 -6.33 3.80 -1.61
C ASN A 45 -5.47 2.58 -1.96
N TYR A 46 -6.08 1.46 -2.38
CA TYR A 46 -5.32 0.26 -2.76
C TYR A 46 -4.53 0.47 -4.04
N THR A 47 -5.11 1.20 -5.01
CA THR A 47 -4.42 1.56 -6.25
C THR A 47 -3.23 2.46 -5.95
N GLU A 48 -3.40 3.47 -5.10
CA GLU A 48 -2.31 4.35 -4.69
C GLU A 48 -1.23 3.59 -3.90
N ALA A 49 -1.60 2.68 -3.00
CA ALA A 49 -0.64 1.84 -2.29
C ALA A 49 0.15 0.93 -3.24
N MET A 50 -0.48 0.38 -4.29
CA MET A 50 0.22 -0.38 -5.33
C MET A 50 1.22 0.49 -6.11
N ILE A 51 0.84 1.71 -6.50
CA ILE A 51 1.74 2.65 -7.19
C ILE A 51 2.94 2.97 -6.31
N ASN A 52 2.70 3.37 -5.05
CA ASN A 52 3.77 3.67 -4.11
C ASN A 52 4.66 2.44 -3.83
N SER A 53 4.10 1.22 -3.85
CA SER A 53 4.90 -0.01 -3.72
C SER A 53 5.79 -0.27 -4.94
N GLN A 54 5.39 0.14 -6.14
CA GLN A 54 6.23 0.08 -7.35
C GLN A 54 7.32 1.15 -7.31
N GLU A 55 6.98 2.36 -6.88
CA GLU A 55 7.97 3.44 -6.67
C GLU A 55 8.99 3.06 -5.60
N LEU A 56 8.55 2.45 -4.49
CA LEU A 56 9.43 1.91 -3.45
C LEU A 56 10.44 0.90 -4.03
N MET A 57 9.96 -0.05 -4.82
CA MET A 57 10.81 -1.04 -5.49
C MET A 57 11.82 -0.38 -6.43
N ALA A 58 11.41 0.62 -7.21
CA ALA A 58 12.31 1.35 -8.10
C ALA A 58 13.39 2.13 -7.32
N ASN A 59 13.02 2.80 -6.24
CA ASN A 59 13.96 3.53 -5.39
C ASN A 59 14.96 2.59 -4.71
N LEU A 60 14.51 1.43 -4.21
CA LEU A 60 15.39 0.41 -3.63
C LEU A 60 16.40 -0.14 -4.63
N HIS A 61 15.99 -0.36 -5.89
CA HIS A 61 16.90 -0.74 -6.97
C HIS A 61 17.94 0.36 -7.25
N LEU A 62 17.52 1.63 -7.27
CA LEU A 62 18.43 2.76 -7.50
C LEU A 62 19.43 2.93 -6.35
N VAL A 63 18.98 2.77 -5.10
CA VAL A 63 19.83 2.76 -3.91
C VAL A 63 20.90 1.67 -4.03
N ALA A 64 20.48 0.42 -4.27
CA ALA A 64 21.38 -0.71 -4.33
C ALA A 64 22.38 -0.58 -5.47
N ASN A 65 21.94 -0.15 -6.66
CA ASN A 65 22.84 0.09 -7.79
C ASN A 65 23.83 1.22 -7.53
N SER A 66 23.38 2.35 -6.98
CA SER A 66 24.26 3.47 -6.66
C SER A 66 25.29 3.05 -5.61
N ALA A 67 24.86 2.33 -4.56
CA ALA A 67 25.74 1.77 -3.55
C ALA A 67 26.80 0.83 -4.16
N ASN A 68 26.37 -0.09 -5.02
CA ASN A 68 27.24 -1.05 -5.68
C ASN A 68 28.30 -0.36 -6.53
N GLU A 69 27.92 0.66 -7.30
CA GLU A 69 28.85 1.43 -8.13
C GLU A 69 29.83 2.26 -7.28
N ILE A 70 29.35 2.86 -6.18
CA ILE A 70 30.22 3.57 -5.22
C ILE A 70 31.25 2.61 -4.60
N ILE A 71 30.85 1.39 -4.22
CA ILE A 71 31.74 0.39 -3.62
C ILE A 71 32.73 -0.16 -4.65
N ARG A 72 32.31 -0.38 -5.90
CA ARG A 72 33.15 -0.91 -6.97
C ARG A 72 34.12 0.13 -7.53
N THR A 73 33.73 1.40 -7.53
CA THR A 73 34.53 2.50 -8.06
C THR A 73 34.47 3.68 -7.10
N PRO A 74 35.25 3.66 -6.01
CA PRO A 74 35.22 4.68 -4.97
C PRO A 74 35.50 6.10 -5.48
N GLY A 75 36.22 6.24 -6.61
CA GLY A 75 36.48 7.52 -7.26
C GLY A 75 35.23 8.24 -7.78
N ASN A 76 34.14 7.51 -8.06
CA ASN A 76 32.88 8.10 -8.54
C ASN A 76 31.92 8.46 -7.39
N ARG A 77 32.37 8.34 -6.14
CA ARG A 77 31.52 8.51 -4.95
C ARG A 77 30.82 9.86 -4.94
N GLU A 78 31.50 10.96 -5.22
CA GLU A 78 30.90 12.30 -5.17
C GLU A 78 29.80 12.51 -6.22
N GLU A 79 29.94 11.87 -7.39
CA GLU A 79 28.95 11.92 -8.46
C GLU A 79 27.70 11.09 -8.11
N LEU A 80 27.89 9.92 -7.50
CA LEU A 80 26.83 8.95 -7.25
C LEU A 80 26.09 9.19 -5.91
N LEU A 81 26.72 9.85 -4.95
CA LEU A 81 26.15 10.10 -3.63
C LEU A 81 24.82 10.89 -3.65
N PRO A 82 24.63 11.93 -4.49
CA PRO A 82 23.34 12.60 -4.64
C PRO A 82 22.24 11.67 -5.13
N TYR A 83 22.54 10.75 -6.07
CA TYR A 83 21.57 9.78 -6.57
C TYR A 83 21.18 8.77 -5.48
N TYR A 84 22.17 8.28 -4.73
CA TYR A 84 21.94 7.43 -3.57
C TYR A 84 21.02 8.10 -2.54
N ASN A 85 21.33 9.34 -2.12
CA ASN A 85 20.55 10.07 -1.14
C ASN A 85 19.13 10.38 -1.64
N SER A 86 18.99 10.81 -2.89
CA SER A 86 17.66 11.06 -3.47
C SER A 86 16.82 9.79 -3.53
N ALA A 87 17.42 8.65 -3.86
CA ALA A 87 16.72 7.37 -3.90
C ALA A 87 16.35 6.89 -2.50
N LYS A 88 17.23 7.10 -1.51
CA LYS A 88 16.98 6.83 -0.09
C LYS A 88 15.79 7.61 0.45
N ASP A 89 15.75 8.92 0.21
CA ASP A 89 14.61 9.77 0.59
C ASP A 89 13.33 9.31 -0.11
N GLY A 90 13.44 8.94 -1.39
CA GLY A 90 12.34 8.35 -2.16
C GLY A 90 11.80 7.05 -1.55
N THR A 91 12.68 6.15 -1.11
CA THR A 91 12.31 4.89 -0.44
C THR A 91 11.47 5.16 0.81
N PHE A 92 11.92 6.03 1.71
CA PHE A 92 11.17 6.34 2.93
C PHE A 92 9.84 7.03 2.63
N LYS A 93 9.84 8.00 1.71
CA LYS A 93 8.61 8.68 1.29
C LYS A 93 7.57 7.71 0.72
N SER A 94 7.97 6.81 -0.18
CA SER A 94 7.06 5.81 -0.73
C SER A 94 6.57 4.84 0.35
N PHE A 95 7.43 4.44 1.29
CA PHE A 95 7.04 3.59 2.41
C PHE A 95 6.00 4.27 3.33
N ASP A 96 6.20 5.53 3.69
CA ASP A 96 5.26 6.30 4.51
C ASP A 96 3.90 6.48 3.82
N LEU A 97 3.89 6.70 2.51
CA LEU A 97 2.67 6.79 1.71
C LEU A 97 1.92 5.45 1.65
N ILE A 98 2.64 4.33 1.52
CA ILE A 98 2.05 3.00 1.65
C ILE A 98 1.45 2.83 3.06
N ASP A 99 2.17 3.21 4.11
CA ASP A 99 1.67 3.11 5.47
C ASP A 99 0.37 3.90 5.67
N ALA A 100 0.32 5.15 5.19
CA ALA A 100 -0.83 6.03 5.24
C ALA A 100 -2.02 5.48 4.44
N ASN A 101 -1.80 5.01 3.21
CA ASN A 101 -2.86 4.46 2.36
C ASN A 101 -3.42 3.14 2.90
N LEU A 102 -2.63 2.42 3.71
CA LEU A 102 -3.01 1.15 4.33
C LEU A 102 -3.38 1.28 5.82
N LYS A 103 -3.53 2.49 6.36
CA LYS A 103 -3.92 2.73 7.77
C LYS A 103 -5.41 2.53 8.07
N ASP A 104 -6.23 2.26 7.05
CA ASP A 104 -7.67 2.11 7.21
C ASP A 104 -8.05 0.81 7.96
N ALA A 105 -9.09 0.87 8.80
CA ALA A 105 -9.53 -0.19 9.70
C ALA A 105 -9.98 -1.47 8.97
N PHE A 106 -10.35 -1.36 7.69
CA PHE A 106 -10.68 -2.52 6.86
C PHE A 106 -9.46 -3.35 6.44
N LEU A 107 -8.25 -2.80 6.59
CA LEU A 107 -6.99 -3.45 6.21
C LEU A 107 -6.15 -3.93 7.40
N SER A 108 -6.42 -3.46 8.62
CA SER A 108 -5.68 -3.88 9.81
C SER A 108 -5.76 -5.39 10.08
N GLU A 109 -6.76 -6.08 9.52
CA GLU A 109 -6.94 -7.53 9.63
C GLU A 109 -6.31 -8.33 8.47
N ALA A 110 -5.85 -7.67 7.41
CA ALA A 110 -5.15 -8.35 6.33
C ALA A 110 -3.72 -8.71 6.79
N SER A 111 -3.54 -9.96 7.24
CA SER A 111 -2.27 -10.48 7.77
C SER A 111 -1.05 -10.22 6.88
N SER A 112 -1.25 -10.16 5.56
CA SER A 112 -0.23 -9.84 4.56
C SER A 112 0.26 -8.38 4.64
N ILE A 113 -0.59 -7.43 5.00
CA ILE A 113 -0.26 -6.00 5.11
C ILE A 113 0.45 -5.73 6.43
N THR A 114 -0.01 -6.33 7.52
CA THR A 114 0.64 -6.22 8.84
C THR A 114 2.04 -6.82 8.82
N ALA A 115 2.22 -7.98 8.18
CA ALA A 115 3.53 -8.61 8.02
C ALA A 115 4.48 -7.78 7.13
N PHE A 116 3.95 -7.12 6.10
CA PHE A 116 4.74 -6.20 5.28
C PHE A 116 5.24 -5.02 6.11
N LYS A 117 4.37 -4.31 6.84
CA LYS A 117 4.77 -3.14 7.66
C LYS A 117 5.83 -3.50 8.70
N GLN A 118 5.62 -4.58 9.44
CA GLN A 118 6.52 -4.98 10.53
C GLN A 118 7.93 -5.38 10.08
N THR A 119 8.07 -5.89 8.86
CA THR A 119 9.34 -6.48 8.40
C THR A 119 10.01 -5.73 7.26
N THR A 120 9.28 -4.88 6.54
CA THR A 120 9.85 -4.09 5.43
C THR A 120 10.62 -2.90 5.98
N GLU A 121 10.12 -2.20 7.00
CA GLU A 121 10.81 -1.05 7.58
C GLU A 121 12.19 -1.42 8.13
N GLY A 122 12.27 -2.48 8.96
CA GLY A 122 13.54 -2.97 9.50
C GLY A 122 14.54 -3.36 8.40
N ASN A 123 14.06 -4.03 7.35
CA ASN A 123 14.92 -4.40 6.22
C ASN A 123 15.40 -3.18 5.41
N ILE A 124 14.58 -2.14 5.28
CA ILE A 124 14.97 -0.88 4.62
C ILE A 124 16.10 -0.24 5.43
N PHE A 125 15.96 -0.17 6.75
CA PHE A 125 17.02 0.33 7.63
C PHE A 125 18.29 -0.50 7.53
N GLU A 126 18.20 -1.83 7.58
CA GLU A 126 19.37 -2.70 7.43
C GLU A 126 20.11 -2.49 6.09
N LEU A 127 19.40 -2.32 4.97
CA LEU A 127 20.01 -2.02 3.67
C LEU A 127 20.78 -0.69 3.70
N PHE A 128 20.19 0.33 4.33
CA PHE A 128 20.83 1.63 4.45
C PHE A 128 22.00 1.60 5.42
N ASP A 129 21.90 0.91 6.56
CA ASP A 129 22.99 0.76 7.52
C ASP A 129 24.22 0.08 6.89
N LEU A 130 24.00 -0.95 6.07
CA LEU A 130 25.08 -1.60 5.30
C LEU A 130 25.81 -0.60 4.40
N THR A 131 25.05 0.25 3.71
CA THR A 131 25.61 1.20 2.74
C THR A 131 26.22 2.42 3.42
N ASP A 132 25.51 3.03 4.36
CA ASP A 132 25.93 4.17 5.14
C ASP A 132 27.17 3.84 5.98
N GLY A 133 27.28 2.59 6.47
CA GLY A 133 28.48 2.10 7.15
C GLY A 133 29.74 2.17 6.28
N TYR A 134 29.61 1.88 4.97
CA TYR A 134 30.70 2.09 4.02
C TYR A 134 30.90 3.57 3.69
N LEU A 135 29.81 4.33 3.47
CA LEU A 135 29.88 5.76 3.18
C LEU A 135 30.46 6.58 4.36
N ALA A 136 30.41 6.09 5.59
CA ALA A 136 31.06 6.74 6.73
C ALA A 136 32.59 6.70 6.68
N MET A 137 33.18 5.82 5.85
CA MET A 137 34.63 5.74 5.65
C MET A 137 35.15 6.93 4.84
N GLU A 138 36.47 7.15 4.88
CA GLU A 138 37.10 8.20 4.08
C GLU A 138 36.78 8.03 2.58
N PRO A 139 36.49 9.11 1.83
CA PRO A 139 36.28 9.03 0.39
C PRO A 139 37.46 8.37 -0.31
N GLY A 140 37.19 7.48 -1.27
CA GLY A 140 38.22 6.72 -1.97
C GLY A 140 38.72 5.48 -1.22
N THR A 141 38.19 5.15 -0.03
CA THR A 141 38.56 3.92 0.69
C THR A 141 38.23 2.68 -0.14
N GLU A 142 39.27 1.95 -0.54
CA GLU A 142 39.14 0.64 -1.18
C GLU A 142 39.00 -0.45 -0.12
N LEU A 143 37.95 -1.25 -0.23
CA LEU A 143 37.78 -2.44 0.57
C LEU A 143 38.66 -3.57 0.04
N SER A 144 39.04 -4.50 0.91
CA SER A 144 39.61 -5.77 0.46
C SER A 144 38.63 -6.48 -0.49
N SER A 145 39.14 -7.26 -1.44
CA SER A 145 38.27 -7.96 -2.41
C SER A 145 37.24 -8.87 -1.72
N ALA A 146 37.60 -9.47 -0.59
CA ALA A 146 36.68 -10.28 0.21
C ALA A 146 35.57 -9.44 0.86
N SER A 147 35.94 -8.34 1.52
CA SER A 147 34.98 -7.44 2.19
C SER A 147 34.06 -6.73 1.19
N SER A 148 34.58 -6.35 0.02
CA SER A 148 33.79 -5.77 -1.06
C SER A 148 32.76 -6.78 -1.58
N ALA A 149 33.17 -8.02 -1.85
CA ALA A 149 32.25 -9.06 -2.32
C ALA A 149 31.15 -9.38 -1.30
N GLU A 150 31.51 -9.45 -0.02
CA GLU A 150 30.56 -9.69 1.08
C GLU A 150 29.53 -8.56 1.19
N LEU A 151 29.97 -7.30 1.19
CA LEU A 151 29.08 -6.15 1.28
C LEU A 151 28.16 -6.05 0.06
N LEU A 152 28.70 -6.21 -1.15
CA LEU A 152 27.90 -6.20 -2.39
C LEU A 152 26.86 -7.33 -2.41
N SER A 153 27.21 -8.51 -1.91
CA SER A 153 26.26 -9.62 -1.77
C SER A 153 25.16 -9.29 -0.77
N ALA A 154 25.53 -8.75 0.40
CA ALA A 154 24.57 -8.39 1.44
C ALA A 154 23.56 -7.32 0.97
N ILE A 155 24.05 -6.28 0.27
CA ILE A 155 23.21 -5.25 -0.35
C ILE A 155 22.25 -5.89 -1.36
N ARG A 156 22.77 -6.76 -2.23
CA ARG A 156 21.96 -7.43 -3.27
C ARG A 156 20.90 -8.36 -2.67
N ASP A 157 21.25 -9.13 -1.65
CA ASP A 157 20.32 -10.05 -1.00
C ASP A 157 19.18 -9.27 -0.33
N LYS A 158 19.50 -8.15 0.34
CA LYS A 158 18.50 -7.26 0.96
C LYS A 158 17.60 -6.58 -0.06
N GLU A 159 18.16 -6.10 -1.16
CA GLU A 159 17.41 -5.53 -2.29
C GLU A 159 16.41 -6.55 -2.86
N ILE A 160 16.84 -7.80 -3.10
CA ILE A 160 15.97 -8.87 -3.60
C ILE A 160 14.85 -9.19 -2.59
N GLU A 161 15.18 -9.29 -1.30
CA GLU A 161 14.21 -9.56 -0.25
C GLU A 161 13.13 -8.47 -0.20
N LEU A 162 13.53 -7.19 -0.17
CA LEU A 162 12.62 -6.04 -0.16
C LEU A 162 11.77 -5.96 -1.43
N THR A 163 12.37 -6.24 -2.58
CA THR A 163 11.68 -6.30 -3.88
C THR A 163 10.60 -7.38 -3.89
N SER A 164 10.91 -8.56 -3.35
CA SER A 164 9.97 -9.67 -3.21
C SER A 164 8.78 -9.30 -2.31
N LYS A 165 9.05 -8.57 -1.21
CA LYS A 165 8.01 -8.05 -0.31
C LYS A 165 7.10 -7.03 -1.02
N CYS A 166 7.67 -6.09 -1.77
CA CYS A 166 6.89 -5.13 -2.58
C CYS A 166 6.03 -5.84 -3.62
N SER A 167 6.58 -6.82 -4.34
CA SER A 167 5.81 -7.63 -5.31
C SER A 167 4.67 -8.39 -4.63
N SER A 168 4.91 -8.95 -3.45
CA SER A 168 3.89 -9.68 -2.67
C SER A 168 2.77 -8.76 -2.20
N LEU A 169 3.10 -7.54 -1.75
CA LEU A 169 2.11 -6.52 -1.41
C LEU A 169 1.25 -6.14 -2.63
N CYS A 170 1.88 -5.85 -3.78
CA CYS A 170 1.16 -5.56 -5.02
C CYS A 170 0.20 -6.68 -5.42
N LYS A 171 0.62 -7.95 -5.31
CA LYS A 171 -0.25 -9.11 -5.58
C LYS A 171 -1.41 -9.19 -4.59
N ALA A 172 -1.17 -8.97 -3.31
CA ALA A 172 -2.21 -8.97 -2.30
C ALA A 172 -3.25 -7.88 -2.57
N LEU A 173 -2.81 -6.64 -2.79
CA LEU A 173 -3.68 -5.50 -3.10
C LEU A 173 -4.46 -5.68 -4.40
N SER A 174 -3.82 -6.25 -5.44
CA SER A 174 -4.50 -6.60 -6.68
C SER A 174 -5.61 -7.63 -6.45
N ASN A 175 -5.34 -8.70 -5.68
CA ASN A 175 -6.34 -9.73 -5.37
C ASN A 175 -7.52 -9.17 -4.56
N TYR A 176 -7.26 -8.27 -3.61
CA TYR A 176 -8.32 -7.58 -2.87
C TYR A 176 -9.17 -6.71 -3.79
N THR A 177 -8.53 -5.93 -4.68
CA THR A 177 -9.22 -5.07 -5.65
C THR A 177 -10.11 -5.88 -6.60
N SER A 178 -9.62 -7.01 -7.10
CA SER A 178 -10.40 -7.92 -7.95
C SER A 178 -11.56 -8.57 -7.19
N SER A 179 -11.36 -8.95 -5.92
CA SER A 179 -12.40 -9.56 -5.09
C SER A 179 -13.54 -8.58 -4.79
N ILE A 180 -13.22 -7.30 -4.54
CA ILE A 180 -14.20 -6.22 -4.37
C ILE A 180 -14.96 -5.97 -5.68
N THR A 181 -14.25 -5.91 -6.80
CA THR A 181 -14.86 -5.64 -8.11
C THR A 181 -15.80 -6.78 -8.55
N ARG A 182 -15.40 -8.05 -8.37
CA ARG A 182 -16.20 -9.20 -8.81
C ARG A 182 -17.49 -9.40 -8.01
N LYS A 183 -17.48 -9.12 -6.71
CA LYS A 183 -18.70 -9.15 -5.88
C LYS A 183 -19.66 -8.01 -6.18
N SER A 184 -19.13 -6.86 -6.63
CA SER A 184 -19.97 -5.74 -7.08
C SER A 184 -20.80 -6.16 -8.28
N ASP A 185 -20.19 -6.75 -9.32
CA ASP A 185 -20.90 -7.10 -10.55
C ASP A 185 -22.02 -8.14 -10.33
N GLU A 186 -21.83 -9.14 -9.45
CA GLU A 186 -22.88 -10.12 -9.12
C GLU A 186 -24.03 -9.52 -8.29
N MET A 187 -23.81 -8.43 -7.56
CA MET A 187 -24.84 -7.78 -6.74
C MET A 187 -25.75 -6.85 -7.56
N PHE A 188 -25.34 -6.48 -8.78
CA PHE A 188 -26.08 -5.59 -9.69
C PHE A 188 -26.67 -6.29 -10.92
N VAL A 189 -26.68 -7.63 -10.97
CA VAL A 189 -27.40 -8.46 -11.98
C VAL A 189 -28.67 -9.06 -11.38
#